data_AF-A0A1H6BXA6-F1
#
_entry.id   AF-A0A1H6BXA6-F1
#
_cell.length_a   1.000
_cell.length_b   1.000
_cell.length_c   1.000
_cell.angle_alpha   90.00
_cell.angle_beta   90.00
_cell.angle_gamma   90.00
#
_symmetry.space_group_name_H-M   'P 1'
#
loop_
_entity.id
_entity.type
_entity.pdbx_description
1 polymer ?
#
loop_
_entity_poly.entity_id
_entity_poly.type
_entity_poly.pdbx_seq_one_letter_code
_entity_poly.pdbx_strand_id
1 'polypeptide(L)'
;MAEPDLLVKLSEWYAEQCNGDWEHGSGVSIDTVDNPGWHVTVNLRETALEHVSFEPIDIANGDSDWMFCFKRDNEFHGAGDPAKLHSIVEHFLKFAGKL
;
A
#
# COMPACT_ATOMS: atom_id res chain seq x y z
N MET A 1 -13.99 -20.55 -1.32
CA MET A 1 -14.31 -19.27 -0.64
C MET A 1 -13.95 -18.17 -1.62
N ALA A 2 -14.78 -17.14 -1.80
CA ALA A 2 -14.44 -16.05 -2.72
C ALA A 2 -13.17 -15.35 -2.23
N GLU A 3 -12.32 -14.90 -3.16
CA GLU A 3 -11.17 -14.06 -2.81
C GLU A 3 -11.66 -12.77 -2.11
N PRO A 4 -10.97 -12.29 -1.06
CA PRO A 4 -11.34 -11.07 -0.38
C PRO A 4 -11.24 -9.88 -1.34
N ASP A 5 -12.28 -9.05 -1.40
CA ASP A 5 -12.26 -7.82 -2.17
C ASP A 5 -11.29 -6.83 -1.51
N LEU A 6 -10.14 -6.61 -2.16
CA LEU A 6 -9.08 -5.75 -1.63
C LEU A 6 -9.50 -4.29 -1.54
N LEU A 7 -10.41 -3.81 -2.41
CA LEU A 7 -10.90 -2.43 -2.31
C LEU A 7 -11.81 -2.26 -1.10
N VAL A 8 -12.62 -3.27 -0.78
CA VAL A 8 -13.40 -3.28 0.47
C VAL A 8 -12.46 -3.29 1.68
N LYS A 9 -11.42 -4.13 1.68
CA LYS A 9 -10.45 -4.20 2.78
C LYS A 9 -9.64 -2.92 2.95
N LEU A 10 -9.23 -2.29 1.86
CA LEU A 10 -8.56 -0.99 1.89
C LEU A 10 -9.49 0.11 2.41
N SER A 11 -10.77 0.08 2.02
CA SER A 11 -11.78 1.03 2.51
C SER A 11 -12.05 0.85 4.01
N GLU A 12 -12.14 -0.40 4.49
CA GLU A 12 -12.26 -0.73 5.92
C GLU A 12 -11.05 -0.21 6.69
N TRP A 13 -9.83 -0.52 6.23
CA TRP A 13 -8.60 -0.06 6.89
C TRP A 13 -8.53 1.47 6.95
N TYR A 14 -8.86 2.15 5.84
CA TYR A 14 -8.89 3.62 5.79
C TYR A 14 -9.88 4.20 6.81
N ALA A 15 -11.12 3.66 6.84
CA ALA A 15 -12.15 4.12 7.76
C ALA A 15 -11.76 3.94 9.24
N GLU A 16 -10.97 2.92 9.56
CA GLU A 16 -10.42 2.72 10.91
C GLU A 16 -9.36 3.75 11.30
N GLN A 17 -8.69 4.39 10.33
CA GLN A 17 -7.70 5.43 10.62
C GLN A 17 -8.35 6.82 10.80
N CYS A 18 -9.53 7.04 10.21
CA CYS A 18 -10.29 8.28 10.36
C CYS A 18 -10.70 8.49 11.82
N ASN A 19 -10.08 9.49 12.45
CA ASN A 19 -10.27 9.80 13.88
C ASN A 19 -10.65 11.26 14.12
N GLY A 20 -10.86 12.06 13.07
CA GLY A 20 -11.16 13.49 13.15
C GLY A 20 -9.98 14.40 12.79
N ASP A 21 -8.75 13.86 12.78
CA ASP A 21 -7.53 14.59 12.48
C ASP A 21 -6.74 13.94 11.33
N TRP A 22 -6.58 12.62 11.36
CA TRP A 22 -5.73 11.88 10.42
C TRP A 22 -6.16 12.10 8.95
N GLU A 23 -7.46 12.11 8.68
CA GLU A 23 -8.01 12.28 7.33
C GLU A 23 -7.73 13.64 6.68
N HIS A 24 -7.28 14.65 7.45
CA HIS A 24 -7.07 16.01 6.95
C HIS A 24 -5.68 16.24 6.35
N GLY A 25 -4.70 15.37 6.67
CA GLY A 25 -3.31 15.50 6.22
C GLY A 25 -2.61 14.18 5.86
N SER A 26 -3.27 13.05 6.11
CA SER A 26 -2.78 11.70 5.83
C SER A 26 -3.77 10.98 4.89
N GLY A 27 -3.38 9.81 4.38
CA GLY A 27 -4.27 9.04 3.51
C GLY A 27 -3.59 7.94 2.72
N VAL A 28 -4.30 7.52 1.68
CA VAL A 28 -3.86 6.55 0.66
C VAL A 28 -3.85 7.28 -0.68
N SER A 29 -2.73 7.21 -1.42
CA SER A 29 -2.65 7.65 -2.82
C SER A 29 -2.39 6.46 -3.74
N ILE A 30 -3.02 6.48 -4.91
CA ILE A 30 -2.77 5.56 -6.01
C ILE A 30 -2.55 6.42 -7.25
N ASP A 31 -1.31 6.45 -7.70
CA ASP A 31 -0.83 7.29 -8.79
C ASP A 31 -0.15 6.41 -9.85
N THR A 32 0.18 7.01 -11.00
CA THR A 32 1.00 6.36 -12.03
C THR A 32 2.43 6.87 -12.01
N VAL A 33 3.36 6.03 -12.46
CA VAL A 33 4.78 6.40 -12.66
C VAL A 33 5.11 6.58 -14.15
N ASP A 34 6.28 7.12 -14.45
CA ASP A 34 6.77 7.41 -15.81
C ASP A 34 7.17 6.15 -16.60
N ASN A 35 7.73 5.14 -15.92
CA ASN A 35 7.87 3.78 -16.44
C ASN A 35 6.56 3.03 -16.21
N PRO A 36 5.71 2.78 -17.23
CA PRO A 36 4.28 2.54 -17.06
C PRO A 36 3.96 1.64 -15.87
N GLY A 37 3.15 2.13 -14.95
CA GLY A 37 2.95 1.42 -13.70
C GLY A 37 2.19 2.22 -12.67
N TRP A 38 2.08 1.63 -11.49
CA TRP A 38 1.40 2.19 -10.34
C TRP A 38 2.40 2.59 -9.26
N HIS A 39 2.03 3.60 -8.50
CA HIS A 39 2.66 3.95 -7.23
C HIS A 39 1.56 4.12 -6.19
N VAL A 40 1.65 3.37 -5.10
CA VAL A 40 0.74 3.41 -3.98
C VAL A 40 1.51 3.94 -2.78
N THR A 41 1.02 5.01 -2.17
CA THR A 41 1.55 5.53 -0.91
C THR A 41 0.47 5.41 0.16
N VAL A 42 0.83 4.91 1.33
CA VAL A 42 -0.05 4.90 2.50
C VAL A 42 0.66 5.55 3.67
N ASN A 43 0.08 6.62 4.19
CA ASN A 43 0.59 7.26 5.39
C ASN A 43 0.37 6.32 6.60
N LEU A 44 1.37 6.15 7.45
CA LEU A 44 1.31 5.29 8.63
C LEU A 44 1.48 6.08 9.93
N ARG A 45 1.68 7.41 9.86
CA ARG A 45 1.82 8.26 11.05
C ARG A 45 0.54 8.20 11.87
N GLU A 46 0.70 8.14 13.18
CA GLU A 46 -0.39 8.07 14.15
C GLU A 46 -1.32 6.85 13.97
N THR A 47 -0.87 5.85 13.18
CA THR A 47 -1.54 4.55 13.06
C THR A 47 -0.79 3.49 13.88
N ALA A 48 -1.43 2.36 14.13
CA ALA A 48 -0.78 1.22 14.79
C ALA A 48 0.45 0.69 14.02
N LEU A 49 0.59 1.03 12.74
CA LEU A 49 1.69 0.58 11.87
C LEU A 49 2.90 1.53 11.88
N GLU A 50 2.84 2.68 12.56
CA GLU A 50 3.91 3.69 12.54
C GLU A 50 5.27 3.12 12.96
N HIS A 51 5.31 2.26 13.97
CA HIS A 51 6.54 1.68 14.51
C HIS A 51 6.74 0.20 14.15
N VAL A 52 5.84 -0.37 13.35
CA VAL A 52 5.95 -1.75 12.88
C VAL A 52 6.91 -1.80 11.69
N SER A 53 7.92 -2.66 11.75
CA SER A 53 8.84 -2.88 10.64
C SER A 53 8.11 -3.56 9.47
N PHE A 54 8.44 -3.15 8.25
CA PHE A 54 8.01 -3.80 7.02
C PHE A 54 9.23 -4.41 6.34
N GLU A 55 9.17 -5.70 6.00
CA GLU A 55 10.22 -6.36 5.24
C GLU A 55 10.11 -5.94 3.76
N PRO A 56 11.12 -5.29 3.17
CA PRO A 56 11.05 -4.82 1.79
C PRO A 56 10.85 -5.96 0.79
N ILE A 57 10.12 -5.66 -0.27
CA ILE A 57 9.90 -6.58 -1.40
C ILE A 57 10.56 -5.95 -2.62
N ASP A 58 11.30 -6.75 -3.38
CA ASP A 58 11.95 -6.34 -4.61
C ASP A 58 11.85 -7.47 -5.65
N ILE A 59 11.01 -7.26 -6.66
CA ILE A 59 10.82 -8.12 -7.82
C ILE A 59 11.25 -7.29 -9.03
N ALA A 60 12.23 -7.80 -9.77
CA ALA A 60 12.79 -7.11 -10.94
C ALA A 60 13.08 -8.11 -12.07
N ASN A 61 12.02 -8.65 -12.68
CA ASN A 61 12.10 -9.61 -13.78
C ASN A 61 11.99 -8.90 -15.16
N GLY A 62 12.52 -7.69 -15.26
CA GLY A 62 12.48 -6.84 -16.45
C GLY A 62 11.35 -5.81 -16.45
N ASP A 63 11.25 -5.05 -17.54
CA ASP A 63 10.43 -3.83 -17.62
C ASP A 63 8.91 -4.07 -17.52
N SER A 64 8.46 -5.30 -17.72
CA SER A 64 7.04 -5.69 -17.68
C SER A 64 6.68 -6.65 -16.54
N ASP A 65 7.61 -6.93 -15.64
CA ASP A 65 7.37 -7.73 -14.43
C ASP A 65 8.27 -7.21 -13.30
N TRP A 66 7.86 -6.11 -12.70
CA TRP A 66 8.59 -5.48 -11.62
C TRP A 66 7.65 -4.93 -10.56
N MET A 67 8.06 -5.06 -9.30
CA MET A 67 7.33 -4.52 -8.16
C MET A 67 8.31 -4.35 -7.00
N PHE A 68 8.28 -3.21 -6.33
CA PHE A 68 8.95 -3.04 -5.06
C PHE A 68 8.00 -2.44 -4.03
N CYS A 69 8.12 -2.90 -2.79
CA CYS A 69 7.40 -2.34 -1.65
C CYS A 69 8.41 -2.08 -0.53
N PHE A 70 8.29 -0.94 0.15
CA PHE A 70 9.13 -0.61 1.30
C PHE A 70 8.40 0.37 2.22
N LYS A 71 8.92 0.52 3.43
CA LYS A 71 8.48 1.56 4.36
C LYS A 71 9.59 2.59 4.56
N ARG A 72 9.26 3.88 4.45
CA ARG A 72 10.18 5.01 4.69
C ARG A 72 9.40 6.20 5.24
N ASP A 73 10.00 6.95 6.17
CA ASP A 73 9.42 8.21 6.69
C ASP A 73 7.98 8.09 7.25
N ASN A 74 7.65 6.93 7.82
CA ASN A 74 6.31 6.53 8.28
C ASN A 74 5.27 6.44 7.17
N GLU A 75 5.69 6.05 5.98
CA GLU A 75 4.81 5.75 4.85
C GLU A 75 5.18 4.38 4.28
N PHE A 76 4.16 3.61 3.89
CA PHE A 76 4.32 2.48 3.00
C PHE A 76 4.36 3.02 1.56
N HIS A 77 5.32 2.57 0.79
CA HIS A 77 5.41 2.81 -0.64
C HIS A 77 5.42 1.48 -1.37
N GLY A 78 4.59 1.35 -2.39
CA GLY A 78 4.66 0.28 -3.36
C GLY A 78 4.66 0.84 -4.75
N ALA A 79 5.51 0.34 -5.63
CA ALA A 79 5.42 0.64 -7.05
C ALA A 79 5.59 -0.65 -7.87
N GLY A 80 5.02 -0.67 -9.06
CA GLY A 80 5.11 -1.84 -9.92
C GLY A 80 4.57 -1.56 -11.31
N ASP A 81 4.80 -2.50 -12.22
CA ASP A 81 4.27 -2.46 -13.58
C ASP A 81 2.71 -2.37 -13.61
N PRO A 82 2.08 -2.16 -14.78
CA PRO A 82 0.65 -1.87 -14.86
C PRO A 82 -0.26 -2.97 -14.28
N ALA A 83 0.24 -4.20 -14.13
CA ALA A 83 -0.51 -5.32 -13.56
C ALA A 83 -0.35 -5.46 -12.03
N LYS A 84 0.52 -4.66 -11.39
CA LYS A 84 0.90 -4.87 -9.97
C LYS A 84 0.06 -4.14 -8.94
N LEU A 85 -0.90 -3.30 -9.34
CA LEU A 85 -1.75 -2.58 -8.37
C LEU A 85 -2.37 -3.53 -7.34
N HIS A 86 -2.95 -4.65 -7.80
CA HIS A 86 -3.52 -5.67 -6.94
C HIS A 86 -2.49 -6.21 -5.95
N SER A 87 -1.32 -6.64 -6.44
CA SER A 87 -0.25 -7.19 -5.60
C SER A 87 0.27 -6.17 -4.60
N ILE A 88 0.44 -4.90 -4.97
CA ILE A 88 0.89 -3.84 -4.06
C ILE A 88 -0.10 -3.66 -2.90
N VAL A 89 -1.39 -3.52 -3.22
CA VAL A 89 -2.46 -3.36 -2.21
C VAL A 89 -2.57 -4.60 -1.33
N GLU A 90 -2.43 -5.79 -1.89
CA GLU A 90 -2.44 -7.05 -1.14
C GLU A 90 -1.31 -7.11 -0.11
N HIS A 91 -0.08 -6.72 -0.48
CA HIS A 91 1.05 -6.72 0.44
C HIS A 91 0.88 -5.68 1.56
N PHE A 92 0.34 -4.50 1.23
CA PHE A 92 -0.03 -3.52 2.24
C PHE A 92 -1.06 -4.09 3.23
N LEU A 93 -2.14 -4.72 2.75
CA LEU A 93 -3.19 -5.26 3.62
C LEU A 93 -2.72 -6.45 4.46
N LYS A 94 -1.81 -7.29 3.95
CA LYS A 94 -1.11 -8.32 4.75
C LYS A 94 -0.29 -7.69 5.86
N PHE A 95 0.47 -6.64 5.55
CA PHE A 95 1.22 -5.88 6.55
C PHE A 95 0.30 -5.23 7.59
N ALA A 96 -0.85 -4.73 7.18
CA ALA A 96 -1.86 -4.14 8.06
C ALA A 96 -2.67 -5.16 8.88
N GLY A 97 -2.43 -6.47 8.71
CA GLY A 97 -3.18 -7.53 9.39
C GLY A 97 -4.65 -7.60 8.98
N LYS A 98 -4.97 -7.25 7.72
CA LYS A 98 -6.32 -7.23 7.16
C LYS A 98 -6.63 -8.40 6.21
N LEU A 99 -5.64 -9.26 5.98
CA LEU A 99 -5.71 -10.48 5.17
C LEU A 99 -5.18 -11.69 5.93
#